data_AF-A0A2E6KP87-F1
#
_entry.id   AF-A0A2E6KP87-F1
#
_cell.length_a   1.000
_cell.length_b   1.000
_cell.length_c   1.000
_cell.angle_alpha   90.00
_cell.angle_beta   90.00
_cell.angle_gamma   90.00
#
_symmetry.space_group_name_H-M   'P 1'
#
loop_
_entity.id
_entity.type
_entity.pdbx_description
1 polymer ?
#
loop_
_entity_poly.entity_id
_entity_poly.type
_entity_poly.pdbx_seq_one_letter_code
_entity_poly.pdbx_strand_id
1 'polypeptide(L)'
;MSEKELISECSQIIYDGFIRYNNYFHRITRRARTRFEQKDWKGHQNDIVDRVDLYEKSVRRIALTLRRTLGSHLTNKILWREIRSYFADRLNQVPDNDFIKTFFNSTTRRIFGTEGLDPDLEFIPSGTSNDLQLIMTLNIRRYPYWVSLKRIFETILDDFSFRVPYDDINLNATRISRKIKAFTNENFSKNVEYLRFEFIDSFFYQAARAYLVGKLILSEGEAPIVIAFKNENRGISVDAIFLEEREVSLIFGYTRSYYFADPNSVIGTVHFLKSMLPKKPIDELYTVLGRLRQGKTERHRTFTQHLSETEDKFVHAEGETGLVMIVFTLPSYNLVFKVIRDSFGPPKTISRKDVIDKYKLVSKHDRAGRLIDTQEFINLKFPIDRFSDELTNELIQNASDSIRKEDNNLILKRVYVERRVRPLNLFIDECSFEDATRSIIDYGEAIKDLAKTNIFPGDLLLKNFGVTQHNRVIFYDYDEVSLVSDCNFREIPESKSIEDEMQAETWYYVGENDIFPEEFIRFLAMNDELKREFLKYHKDLLTAKYWQRIKNQHLRGDAMLVIPYTSHLSQKKVSRKI
;
A
#
# COMPACT_ATOMS: atom_id res chain seq x y z
N MET A 1 46.16 -0.14 -1.82
CA MET A 1 45.29 -0.74 -0.78
C MET A 1 45.43 -2.24 -0.90
N SER A 2 45.71 -2.94 0.19
CA SER A 2 45.68 -4.40 0.21
C SER A 2 44.25 -4.91 -0.04
N GLU A 3 44.10 -6.15 -0.48
CA GLU A 3 42.78 -6.74 -0.72
C GLU A 3 41.91 -6.75 0.55
N LYS A 4 42.52 -7.02 1.71
CA LYS A 4 41.84 -6.99 3.02
C LYS A 4 41.34 -5.60 3.39
N GLU A 5 42.14 -4.56 3.16
CA GLU A 5 41.72 -3.17 3.37
C GLU A 5 40.57 -2.79 2.43
N LEU A 6 40.64 -3.21 1.16
CA LEU A 6 39.60 -2.96 0.16
C LEU A 6 38.27 -3.63 0.53
N ILE A 7 38.32 -4.88 0.98
CA ILE A 7 37.16 -5.60 1.50
C ILE A 7 36.52 -4.83 2.65
N SER A 8 37.33 -4.44 3.63
CA SER A 8 36.86 -3.71 4.80
C SER A 8 36.24 -2.36 4.44
N GLU A 9 36.89 -1.61 3.56
CA GLU A 9 36.42 -0.29 3.12
C GLU A 9 35.09 -0.39 2.37
N CYS A 10 34.96 -1.35 1.45
CA CYS A 10 33.71 -1.55 0.71
C CYS A 10 32.56 -1.95 1.64
N SER A 11 32.81 -2.86 2.58
CA SER A 11 31.83 -3.24 3.61
C SER A 11 31.41 -2.04 4.46
N GLN A 12 32.36 -1.21 4.90
CA GLN A 12 32.06 0.00 5.68
C GLN A 12 31.25 1.03 4.88
N ILE A 13 31.60 1.25 3.60
CA ILE A 13 30.86 2.16 2.70
C ILE A 13 29.39 1.76 2.59
N ILE A 14 29.11 0.46 2.45
CA ILE A 14 27.73 -0.07 2.37
C ILE A 14 27.02 0.12 3.71
N TYR A 15 27.66 -0.26 4.82
CA TYR A 15 27.10 -0.13 6.16
C TYR A 15 26.76 1.33 6.50
N ASP A 16 27.72 2.25 6.35
CA ASP A 16 27.53 3.67 6.59
C ASP A 16 26.47 4.27 5.65
N GLY A 17 26.40 3.75 4.42
CA GLY A 17 25.35 4.07 3.47
C GLY A 17 23.96 3.74 3.99
N PHE A 18 23.79 2.53 4.53
CA PHE A 18 22.55 2.11 5.16
C PHE A 18 22.24 2.94 6.42
N ILE A 19 23.22 3.16 7.31
CA ILE A 19 23.00 3.94 8.54
C ILE A 19 22.57 5.37 8.22
N ARG A 20 23.21 6.02 7.24
CA ARG A 20 22.77 7.35 6.77
C ARG A 20 21.35 7.31 6.21
N TYR A 21 21.06 6.35 5.34
CA TYR A 21 19.70 6.14 4.82
C TYR A 21 18.68 6.01 5.96
N ASN A 22 18.96 5.13 6.93
CA ASN A 22 18.03 4.83 8.00
C ASN A 22 17.83 6.04 8.93
N ASN A 23 18.89 6.80 9.24
CA ASN A 23 18.79 8.04 10.00
C ASN A 23 17.94 9.10 9.27
N TYR A 24 18.09 9.24 7.96
CA TYR A 24 17.23 10.14 7.17
C TYR A 24 15.78 9.66 7.16
N PHE A 25 15.54 8.36 7.06
CA PHE A 25 14.21 7.77 7.13
C PHE A 25 13.56 8.10 8.48
N HIS A 26 14.25 7.84 9.59
CA HIS A 26 13.78 8.20 10.94
C HIS A 26 13.50 9.70 11.08
N ARG A 27 14.36 10.57 10.53
CA ARG A 27 14.15 12.02 10.56
C ARG A 27 12.87 12.45 9.85
N ILE A 28 12.59 11.89 8.67
CA ILE A 28 11.34 12.16 7.95
C ILE A 28 10.16 11.62 8.76
N THR A 29 10.27 10.39 9.28
CA THR A 29 9.24 9.75 10.09
C THR A 29 8.84 10.54 11.33
N ARG A 30 9.81 11.07 12.07
CA ARG A 30 9.57 11.88 13.28
C ARG A 30 8.81 13.17 13.01
N ARG A 31 8.87 13.72 11.79
CA ARG A 31 8.09 14.93 11.43
C ARG A 31 6.59 14.67 11.50
N ALA A 32 6.15 13.43 11.32
CA ALA A 32 4.73 13.10 11.25
C ALA A 32 3.95 13.54 12.50
N ARG A 33 4.56 13.47 13.68
CA ARG A 33 3.99 14.02 14.92
C ARG A 33 3.72 15.51 14.79
N THR A 34 4.72 16.28 14.39
CA THR A 34 4.58 17.74 14.21
C THR A 34 3.59 18.09 13.10
N ARG A 35 3.58 17.35 11.97
CA ARG A 35 2.58 17.53 10.90
C ARG A 35 1.16 17.31 11.43
N PHE A 36 0.95 16.26 12.21
CA PHE A 36 -0.34 15.97 12.84
C PHE A 36 -0.77 17.05 13.84
N GLU A 37 0.13 17.47 14.73
CA GLU A 37 -0.11 18.51 15.74
C GLU A 37 -0.41 19.88 15.11
N GLN A 38 0.24 20.21 13.98
CA GLN A 38 0.05 21.46 13.24
C GLN A 38 -1.05 21.40 12.17
N LYS A 39 -1.65 20.21 11.95
CA LYS A 39 -2.60 19.94 10.85
C LYS A 39 -2.01 20.25 9.45
N ASP A 40 -0.70 20.07 9.30
CA ASP A 40 0.01 20.30 8.05
C ASP A 40 -0.01 19.05 7.15
N TRP A 41 -1.15 18.85 6.50
CA TRP A 41 -1.39 17.71 5.62
C TRP A 41 -0.60 17.80 4.32
N LYS A 42 -0.35 19.01 3.81
CA LYS A 42 0.49 19.22 2.63
C LYS A 42 1.94 18.82 2.91
N GLY A 43 2.47 19.20 4.07
CA GLY A 43 3.79 18.76 4.52
C GLY A 43 3.87 17.24 4.68
N HIS A 44 2.81 16.60 5.16
CA HIS A 44 2.74 15.13 5.24
C HIS A 44 2.82 14.45 3.86
N GLN A 45 2.11 14.99 2.85
CA GLN A 45 2.18 14.47 1.48
C GLN A 45 3.59 14.60 0.88
N ASN A 46 4.28 15.72 1.13
CA ASN A 46 5.67 15.88 0.72
C ASN A 46 6.60 14.86 1.41
N ASP A 47 6.38 14.61 2.72
CA ASP A 47 7.15 13.63 3.48
C ASP A 47 6.93 12.19 2.95
N ILE A 48 5.77 11.86 2.33
CA ILE A 48 5.54 10.56 1.63
C ILE A 48 6.48 10.45 0.43
N VAL A 49 6.50 11.45 -0.45
CA VAL A 49 7.32 11.45 -1.67
C VAL A 49 8.81 11.36 -1.31
N ASP A 50 9.26 12.18 -0.35
CA ASP A 50 10.65 12.18 0.11
C ASP A 50 11.08 10.80 0.64
N ARG A 51 10.20 10.14 1.41
CA ARG A 51 10.47 8.83 2.01
C ARG A 51 10.53 7.71 0.98
N VAL A 52 9.64 7.71 -0.02
CA VAL A 52 9.62 6.71 -1.11
C VAL A 52 10.90 6.79 -1.94
N ASP A 53 11.33 7.99 -2.31
CA ASP A 53 12.53 8.21 -3.13
C ASP A 53 13.86 7.95 -2.38
N LEU A 54 13.85 8.07 -1.05
CA LEU A 54 15.06 8.10 -0.23
C LEU A 54 15.93 6.85 -0.41
N TYR A 55 15.33 5.67 -0.47
CA TYR A 55 16.08 4.42 -0.57
C TYR A 55 16.86 4.33 -1.88
N GLU A 56 16.19 4.59 -3.01
CA GLU A 56 16.85 4.49 -4.31
C GLU A 56 17.95 5.55 -4.47
N LYS A 57 17.70 6.79 -4.02
CA LYS A 57 18.71 7.86 -4.00
C LYS A 57 19.94 7.43 -3.18
N SER A 58 19.72 6.73 -2.07
CA SER A 58 20.80 6.24 -1.20
C SER A 58 21.59 5.12 -1.86
N VAL A 59 20.93 4.08 -2.38
CA VAL A 59 21.58 2.97 -3.09
C VAL A 59 22.37 3.46 -4.29
N ARG A 60 21.82 4.37 -5.10
CA ARG A 60 22.52 4.95 -6.26
C ARG A 60 23.81 5.66 -5.86
N ARG A 61 23.78 6.43 -4.76
CA ARG A 61 24.96 7.13 -4.24
C ARG A 61 26.05 6.17 -3.78
N ILE A 62 25.66 5.11 -3.07
CA ILE A 62 26.60 4.10 -2.57
C ILE A 62 27.18 3.29 -3.72
N ALA A 63 26.37 2.88 -4.69
CA ALA A 63 26.85 2.21 -5.90
C ALA A 63 27.87 3.08 -6.67
N LEU A 64 27.63 4.38 -6.81
CA LEU A 64 28.60 5.30 -7.44
C LEU A 64 29.90 5.43 -6.65
N THR A 65 29.83 5.41 -5.32
CA THR A 65 31.02 5.47 -4.45
C THR A 65 31.84 4.18 -4.61
N LEU A 66 31.19 3.02 -4.54
CA LEU A 66 31.84 1.72 -4.73
C LEU A 66 32.44 1.57 -6.12
N ARG A 67 31.81 2.10 -7.17
CA ARG A 67 32.38 2.15 -8.52
C ARG A 67 33.74 2.87 -8.56
N ARG A 68 33.90 3.94 -7.77
CA ARG A 68 35.16 4.67 -7.67
C ARG A 68 36.19 3.93 -6.82
N THR A 69 35.77 3.37 -5.68
CA THR A 69 36.66 2.66 -4.75
C THR A 69 37.20 1.35 -5.36
N LEU A 70 36.33 0.56 -6.01
CA LEU A 70 36.72 -0.74 -6.58
C LEU A 70 37.46 -0.61 -7.91
N GLY A 71 37.24 0.46 -8.68
CA GLY A 71 37.91 0.67 -9.97
C GLY A 71 37.81 -0.54 -10.91
N SER A 72 38.96 -1.09 -11.32
CA SER A 72 39.06 -2.28 -12.16
C SER A 72 38.52 -3.56 -11.50
N HIS A 73 38.42 -3.61 -10.17
CA HIS A 73 37.92 -4.77 -9.43
C HIS A 73 36.39 -4.76 -9.26
N LEU A 74 35.69 -3.76 -9.81
CA LEU A 74 34.25 -3.58 -9.63
C LEU A 74 33.43 -4.84 -9.94
N THR A 75 33.79 -5.56 -11.00
CA THR A 75 33.07 -6.75 -11.47
C THR A 75 33.72 -8.07 -11.04
N ASN A 76 34.70 -8.04 -10.13
CA ASN A 76 35.34 -9.25 -9.61
C ASN A 76 34.42 -9.97 -8.63
N LYS A 77 33.75 -11.04 -9.09
CA LYS A 77 32.82 -11.82 -8.26
C LYS A 77 33.47 -12.45 -7.03
N ILE A 78 34.72 -12.89 -7.12
CA ILE A 78 35.43 -13.51 -5.98
C ILE A 78 35.59 -12.49 -4.86
N LEU A 79 36.05 -11.28 -5.19
CA LEU A 79 36.18 -10.18 -4.24
C LEU A 79 34.83 -9.84 -3.59
N TRP A 80 33.75 -9.80 -4.37
CA TRP A 80 32.41 -9.53 -3.83
C TRP A 80 31.89 -10.62 -2.89
N ARG A 81 32.24 -11.88 -3.14
CA ARG A 81 31.95 -12.98 -2.22
C ARG A 81 32.68 -12.79 -0.90
N GLU A 82 33.96 -12.38 -0.93
CA GLU A 82 34.72 -12.06 0.28
C GLU A 82 34.14 -10.84 1.03
N ILE A 83 33.77 -9.77 0.30
CA ILE A 83 33.07 -8.61 0.87
C ILE A 83 31.77 -9.03 1.55
N ARG A 84 30.97 -9.89 0.90
CA ARG A 84 29.71 -10.40 1.44
C ARG A 84 29.93 -11.17 2.73
N SER A 85 30.87 -12.12 2.75
CA SER A 85 31.21 -12.90 3.95
C SER A 85 31.70 -12.00 5.09
N TYR A 86 32.66 -11.11 4.81
CA TYR A 86 33.20 -10.16 5.77
C TYR A 86 32.13 -9.23 6.36
N PHE A 87 31.15 -8.83 5.54
CA PHE A 87 30.00 -8.02 5.95
C PHE A 87 29.04 -8.83 6.84
N ALA A 88 28.78 -10.09 6.49
CA ALA A 88 27.90 -10.98 7.25
C ALA A 88 28.39 -11.19 8.69
N ASP A 89 29.68 -11.48 8.85
CA ASP A 89 30.30 -11.79 10.14
C ASP A 89 30.16 -10.61 11.12
N ARG A 90 30.28 -9.37 10.62
CA ARG A 90 30.13 -8.13 11.40
C ARG A 90 28.71 -7.79 11.76
N LEU A 91 27.75 -8.23 10.96
CA LEU A 91 26.33 -8.02 11.22
C LEU A 91 25.72 -9.08 12.14
N ASN A 92 26.49 -10.08 12.54
CA ASN A 92 26.04 -11.07 13.49
C ASN A 92 25.60 -10.36 14.80
N GLN A 93 24.41 -10.72 15.30
CA GLN A 93 23.77 -10.12 16.48
C GLN A 93 23.46 -8.60 16.39
N VAL A 94 23.67 -7.96 15.24
CA VAL A 94 23.18 -6.59 15.01
C VAL A 94 21.65 -6.63 14.80
N PRO A 95 20.86 -5.83 15.53
CA PRO A 95 19.42 -5.72 15.32
C PRO A 95 19.07 -5.32 13.88
N ASP A 96 17.96 -5.84 13.34
CA ASP A 96 17.49 -5.57 11.98
C ASP A 96 18.52 -5.91 10.86
N ASN A 97 19.48 -6.82 11.11
CA ASN A 97 20.55 -7.11 10.15
C ASN A 97 20.06 -7.56 8.76
N ASP A 98 18.91 -8.22 8.67
CA ASP A 98 18.35 -8.65 7.39
C ASP A 98 17.97 -7.46 6.51
N PHE A 99 17.58 -6.34 7.11
CA PHE A 99 17.32 -5.12 6.34
C PHE A 99 18.61 -4.48 5.83
N ILE A 100 19.69 -4.58 6.59
CA ILE A 100 21.03 -4.15 6.17
C ILE A 100 21.52 -5.02 5.00
N LYS A 101 21.33 -6.34 5.08
CA LYS A 101 21.60 -7.29 3.99
C LYS A 101 20.77 -6.99 2.73
N THR A 102 19.50 -6.60 2.89
CA THR A 102 18.67 -6.13 1.76
C THR A 102 19.26 -4.89 1.08
N PHE A 103 19.85 -3.96 1.84
CA PHE A 103 20.55 -2.79 1.29
C PHE A 103 21.84 -3.17 0.56
N PHE A 104 22.58 -4.15 1.07
CA PHE A 104 23.72 -4.76 0.37
C PHE A 104 23.28 -5.35 -0.97
N ASN A 105 22.26 -6.23 -0.99
CA ASN A 105 21.73 -6.84 -2.21
C ASN A 105 21.25 -5.80 -3.23
N SER A 106 20.60 -4.74 -2.75
CA SER A 106 20.16 -3.65 -3.63
C SER A 106 21.33 -2.92 -4.29
N THR A 107 22.46 -2.82 -3.58
CA THR A 107 23.68 -2.18 -4.07
C THR A 107 24.40 -3.08 -5.08
N THR A 108 24.56 -4.38 -4.79
CA THR A 108 25.17 -5.34 -5.70
C THR A 108 24.36 -5.50 -6.98
N ARG A 109 23.03 -5.64 -6.89
CA ARG A 109 22.14 -5.67 -8.06
C ARG A 109 22.29 -4.45 -8.96
N ARG A 110 22.50 -3.26 -8.41
CA ARG A 110 22.71 -2.04 -9.20
C ARG A 110 24.09 -1.95 -9.84
N ILE A 111 25.07 -2.70 -9.33
CA ILE A 111 26.41 -2.78 -9.91
C ILE A 111 26.46 -3.80 -11.03
N PHE A 112 25.94 -5.00 -10.79
CA PHE A 112 26.02 -6.15 -11.68
C PHE A 112 24.86 -6.29 -12.66
N GLY A 113 23.70 -5.68 -12.39
CA GLY A 113 22.48 -5.94 -13.17
C GLY A 113 21.97 -7.38 -13.01
N THR A 114 22.23 -8.01 -11.86
CA THR A 114 21.96 -9.43 -11.58
C THR A 114 20.57 -9.86 -12.06
N GLU A 115 20.53 -11.01 -12.74
CA GLU A 115 19.29 -11.66 -13.17
C GLU A 115 18.95 -12.79 -12.20
N GLY A 116 17.70 -12.82 -11.73
CA GLY A 116 17.27 -13.76 -10.70
C GLY A 116 17.99 -13.54 -9.36
N LEU A 117 18.46 -14.63 -8.75
CA LEU A 117 19.26 -14.64 -7.52
C LEU A 117 20.66 -15.16 -7.83
N ASP A 118 21.69 -14.48 -7.33
CA ASP A 118 23.08 -14.94 -7.39
C ASP A 118 23.58 -15.18 -5.94
N PRO A 119 23.61 -16.45 -5.47
CA PRO A 119 24.02 -16.79 -4.11
C PRO A 119 25.46 -16.37 -3.74
N ASP A 120 26.32 -16.19 -4.74
CA ASP A 120 27.69 -15.75 -4.50
C ASP A 120 27.74 -14.26 -4.17
N LEU A 121 26.85 -13.47 -4.76
CA LEU A 121 26.83 -12.01 -4.67
C LEU A 121 25.76 -11.44 -3.73
N GLU A 122 24.78 -12.23 -3.33
CA GLU A 122 23.62 -11.77 -2.58
C GLU A 122 23.38 -12.59 -1.31
N PHE A 123 22.87 -11.91 -0.28
CA PHE A 123 22.33 -12.57 0.90
C PHE A 123 21.00 -13.23 0.55
N ILE A 124 20.94 -14.54 0.70
CA ILE A 124 19.70 -15.29 0.65
C ILE A 124 19.12 -15.30 2.07
N PRO A 125 17.84 -14.94 2.24
CA PRO A 125 17.21 -14.98 3.56
C PRO A 125 17.27 -16.38 4.16
N SER A 126 17.78 -16.51 5.39
CA SER A 126 17.72 -17.76 6.15
C SER A 126 16.35 -17.89 6.82
N GLY A 127 15.66 -18.99 6.55
CA GLY A 127 14.37 -19.29 7.15
C GLY A 127 14.55 -19.82 8.57
N THR A 128 14.28 -18.97 9.56
CA THR A 128 13.71 -19.25 10.90
C THR A 128 14.28 -18.25 11.91
N SER A 129 13.39 -17.45 12.47
CA SER A 129 13.69 -16.58 13.61
C SER A 129 12.63 -16.84 14.66
N ASN A 130 13.03 -16.98 15.92
CA ASN A 130 12.08 -17.16 17.01
C ASN A 130 11.29 -15.86 17.22
N ASP A 131 10.02 -15.84 16.79
CA ASP A 131 9.14 -14.67 16.80
C ASP A 131 9.11 -13.94 18.15
N LEU A 132 9.17 -14.69 19.26
CA LEU A 132 9.17 -14.12 20.61
C LEU A 132 10.42 -13.27 20.89
N GLN A 133 11.60 -13.75 20.51
CA GLN A 133 12.84 -12.97 20.71
C GLN A 133 12.83 -11.68 19.90
N LEU A 134 12.24 -11.71 18.69
CA LEU A 134 12.10 -10.52 17.86
C LEU A 134 11.17 -9.51 18.51
N ILE A 135 10.02 -9.94 19.05
CA ILE A 135 9.08 -9.06 19.76
C ILE A 135 9.75 -8.45 20.99
N MET A 136 10.61 -9.18 21.72
CA MET A 136 11.32 -8.66 22.90
C MET A 136 12.27 -7.51 22.58
N THR A 137 12.65 -7.30 21.32
CA THR A 137 13.42 -6.10 20.91
C THR A 137 12.57 -4.83 20.86
N LEU A 138 11.23 -4.94 20.88
CA LEU A 138 10.31 -3.82 20.80
C LEU A 138 10.03 -3.24 22.20
N ASN A 139 10.08 -1.91 22.31
CA ASN A 139 9.63 -1.21 23.50
C ASN A 139 8.10 -1.22 23.56
N ILE A 140 7.57 -1.94 24.55
CA ILE A 140 6.14 -2.07 24.81
C ILE A 140 5.85 -1.49 26.19
N ARG A 141 4.97 -0.49 26.26
CA ARG A 141 4.41 0.00 27.52
C ARG A 141 3.32 -0.94 28.00
N ARG A 142 3.42 -1.38 29.25
CA ARG A 142 2.48 -2.32 29.87
C ARG A 142 1.75 -1.64 31.01
N TYR A 143 0.44 -1.70 30.98
CA TYR A 143 -0.46 -1.09 31.96
C TYR A 143 -1.29 -2.20 32.62
N PRO A 144 -0.86 -2.69 33.80
CA PRO A 144 -1.66 -3.64 34.57
C PRO A 144 -3.02 -3.06 34.91
N TYR A 145 -4.06 -3.86 34.74
CA TYR A 145 -5.40 -3.48 35.14
C TYR A 145 -5.62 -3.81 36.62
N TRP A 146 -6.23 -2.86 37.33
CA TRP A 146 -6.52 -3.03 38.76
C TRP A 146 -8.02 -2.92 39.07
N VAL A 147 -8.66 -1.80 38.68
CA VAL A 147 -10.05 -1.53 39.12
C VAL A 147 -10.90 -0.84 38.05
N SER A 148 -10.36 0.12 37.31
CA SER A 148 -11.17 1.00 36.46
C SER A 148 -10.55 1.23 35.08
N LEU A 149 -11.31 0.85 34.05
CA LEU A 149 -10.97 1.16 32.65
C LEU A 149 -10.88 2.67 32.42
N LYS A 150 -11.71 3.48 33.08
CA LYS A 150 -11.65 4.93 32.92
C LYS A 150 -10.31 5.47 33.43
N ARG A 151 -9.91 5.07 34.64
CA ARG A 151 -8.66 5.56 35.26
C ARG A 151 -7.43 5.10 34.50
N ILE A 152 -7.37 3.83 34.07
CA ILE A 152 -6.21 3.34 33.31
C ILE A 152 -6.08 4.07 31.97
N PHE A 153 -7.20 4.39 31.30
CA PHE A 153 -7.14 5.15 30.04
C PHE A 153 -6.91 6.65 30.24
N GLU A 154 -7.23 7.24 31.39
CA GLU A 154 -6.73 8.58 31.75
C GLU A 154 -5.21 8.57 31.82
N THR A 155 -4.62 7.58 32.51
CA THR A 155 -3.15 7.42 32.59
C THR A 155 -2.52 7.14 31.23
N ILE A 156 -3.08 6.20 30.44
CA ILE A 156 -2.56 5.88 29.11
C ILE A 156 -2.60 7.12 28.20
N LEU A 157 -3.69 7.89 28.20
CA LEU A 157 -3.78 9.10 27.39
C LEU A 157 -2.78 10.18 27.85
N ASP A 158 -2.54 10.31 29.15
CA ASP A 158 -1.54 11.25 29.70
C ASP A 158 -0.10 10.85 29.31
N ASP A 159 0.24 9.56 29.45
CA ASP A 159 1.53 9.00 29.04
C ASP A 159 1.81 9.17 27.55
N PHE A 160 0.76 8.99 26.72
CA PHE A 160 0.80 9.18 25.28
C PHE A 160 0.37 10.61 24.89
N SER A 161 0.84 11.61 25.62
CA SER A 161 0.51 13.01 25.36
C SER A 161 1.10 13.56 24.06
N PHE A 162 0.32 14.44 23.44
CA PHE A 162 0.73 15.29 22.32
C PHE A 162 1.10 16.69 22.84
N ARG A 163 1.79 17.50 22.02
CA ARG A 163 2.00 18.92 22.35
C ARG A 163 0.69 19.71 22.33
N VAL A 164 -0.27 19.27 21.52
CA VAL A 164 -1.64 19.78 21.51
C VAL A 164 -2.42 19.03 22.59
N PRO A 165 -3.11 19.71 23.51
CA PRO A 165 -3.87 19.05 24.55
C PRO A 165 -5.02 18.23 23.98
N TYR A 166 -5.45 17.21 24.73
CA TYR A 166 -6.73 16.57 24.47
C TYR A 166 -7.88 17.55 24.69
N ASP A 167 -8.94 17.42 23.90
CA ASP A 167 -10.13 18.26 24.04
C ASP A 167 -10.82 18.04 25.40
N ASP A 168 -10.95 16.78 25.81
CA ASP A 168 -11.42 16.34 27.13
C ASP A 168 -10.91 14.91 27.42
N ILE A 169 -9.85 14.80 28.23
CA ILE A 169 -9.24 13.49 28.56
C ILE A 169 -10.22 12.53 29.26
N ASN A 170 -11.08 13.07 30.14
CA ASN A 170 -12.06 12.29 30.90
C ASN A 170 -13.13 11.70 29.96
N LEU A 171 -13.62 12.51 29.02
CA LEU A 171 -14.61 12.08 28.05
C LEU A 171 -14.03 11.03 27.09
N ASN A 172 -12.81 11.24 26.60
CA ASN A 172 -12.13 10.29 25.73
C ASN A 172 -11.88 8.94 26.45
N ALA A 173 -11.36 8.95 27.68
CA ALA A 173 -11.17 7.75 28.48
C ALA A 173 -12.51 7.02 28.75
N THR A 174 -13.59 7.77 28.99
CA THR A 174 -14.93 7.20 29.17
C THR A 174 -15.44 6.54 27.89
N ARG A 175 -15.26 7.17 26.72
CA ARG A 175 -15.64 6.60 25.42
C ARG A 175 -14.86 5.31 25.14
N ILE A 176 -13.56 5.30 25.39
CA ILE A 176 -12.71 4.12 25.25
C ILE A 176 -13.23 2.99 26.15
N SER A 177 -13.45 3.29 27.43
CA SER A 177 -13.93 2.32 28.41
C SER A 177 -15.26 1.69 27.99
N ARG A 178 -16.22 2.48 27.48
CA ARG A 178 -17.51 1.95 27.04
C ARG A 178 -17.37 1.00 25.85
N LYS A 179 -16.55 1.36 24.85
CA LYS A 179 -16.34 0.54 23.66
C LYS A 179 -15.66 -0.79 24.01
N ILE A 180 -14.65 -0.76 24.89
CA ILE A 180 -13.98 -1.98 25.38
C ILE A 180 -14.96 -2.86 26.15
N LYS A 181 -15.76 -2.30 27.07
CA LYS A 181 -16.77 -3.07 27.81
C LYS A 181 -17.80 -3.74 26.90
N ALA A 182 -18.32 -3.00 25.92
CA ALA A 182 -19.28 -3.55 24.96
C ALA A 182 -18.67 -4.74 24.19
N PHE A 183 -17.46 -4.54 23.64
CA PHE A 183 -16.74 -5.58 22.93
C PHE A 183 -16.47 -6.82 23.81
N THR A 184 -15.99 -6.63 25.05
CA THR A 184 -15.72 -7.77 25.94
C THR A 184 -16.99 -8.52 26.33
N ASN A 185 -18.10 -7.81 26.56
CA ASN A 185 -19.37 -8.45 26.89
C ASN A 185 -19.95 -9.26 25.72
N GLU A 186 -19.64 -8.87 24.49
CA GLU A 186 -20.11 -9.53 23.26
C GLU A 186 -19.24 -10.74 22.88
N ASN A 187 -17.92 -10.67 23.14
CA ASN A 187 -16.96 -11.63 22.57
C ASN A 187 -16.32 -12.58 23.60
N PHE A 188 -16.47 -12.34 24.90
CA PHE A 188 -15.84 -13.12 25.97
C PHE A 188 -16.86 -13.54 27.03
N SER A 189 -16.45 -14.45 27.92
CA SER A 189 -17.34 -14.90 29.00
C SER A 189 -17.64 -13.78 29.99
N LYS A 190 -18.77 -13.88 30.69
CA LYS A 190 -19.21 -12.86 31.68
C LYS A 190 -18.21 -12.60 32.80
N ASN A 191 -17.34 -13.57 33.10
CA ASN A 191 -16.35 -13.51 34.18
C ASN A 191 -14.94 -13.18 33.67
N VAL A 192 -14.78 -12.79 32.39
CA VAL A 192 -13.48 -12.43 31.85
C VAL A 192 -12.87 -11.27 32.63
N GLU A 193 -11.59 -11.41 33.00
CA GLU A 193 -10.85 -10.38 33.73
C GLU A 193 -9.91 -9.66 32.79
N TYR A 194 -9.84 -8.33 32.93
CA TYR A 194 -8.79 -7.54 32.31
C TYR A 194 -7.50 -7.74 33.10
N LEU A 195 -6.44 -8.22 32.43
CA LEU A 195 -5.14 -8.39 33.07
C LEU A 195 -4.25 -7.15 32.84
N ARG A 196 -4.11 -6.72 31.58
CA ARG A 196 -3.30 -5.55 31.22
C ARG A 196 -3.58 -5.06 29.81
N PHE A 197 -3.12 -3.83 29.54
CA PHE A 197 -3.04 -3.25 28.20
C PHE A 197 -1.58 -3.09 27.81
N GLU A 198 -1.25 -3.43 26.57
CA GLU A 198 0.11 -3.34 26.04
C GLU A 198 0.10 -2.47 24.80
N PHE A 199 0.94 -1.44 24.74
CA PHE A 199 1.04 -0.55 23.58
C PHE A 199 2.47 -0.43 23.10
N ILE A 200 2.65 -0.38 21.79
CA ILE A 200 3.93 -0.01 21.19
C ILE A 200 4.26 1.42 21.65
N ASP A 201 5.49 1.65 22.11
CA ASP A 201 5.95 2.98 22.58
C ASP A 201 6.23 3.95 21.41
N SER A 202 5.29 4.05 20.48
CA SER A 202 5.31 4.97 19.35
C SER A 202 3.90 5.12 18.78
N PHE A 203 3.57 6.32 18.33
CA PHE A 203 2.42 6.55 17.46
C PHE A 203 2.71 6.09 16.03
N PHE A 204 1.64 5.73 15.35
CA PHE A 204 1.61 5.45 13.92
C PHE A 204 0.80 6.58 13.26
N TYR A 205 1.35 7.28 12.27
CA TYR A 205 0.66 8.37 11.59
C TYR A 205 0.36 8.00 10.14
N GLN A 206 -0.87 8.24 9.70
CA GLN A 206 -1.29 8.05 8.31
C GLN A 206 -2.40 9.04 7.99
N ALA A 207 -2.29 9.73 6.84
CA ALA A 207 -3.18 10.81 6.46
C ALA A 207 -3.31 11.84 7.61
N ALA A 208 -4.53 12.15 8.04
CA ALA A 208 -4.79 13.09 9.14
C ALA A 208 -5.12 12.41 10.47
N ARG A 209 -4.53 11.23 10.72
CA ARG A 209 -4.78 10.45 11.93
C ARG A 209 -3.47 9.99 12.58
N ALA A 210 -3.49 9.98 13.90
CA ALA A 210 -2.51 9.28 14.72
C ALA A 210 -3.17 8.02 15.29
N TYR A 211 -2.41 6.94 15.41
CA TYR A 211 -2.89 5.65 15.88
C TYR A 211 -1.98 5.16 16.99
N LEU A 212 -2.59 4.76 18.10
CA LEU A 212 -1.93 4.01 19.15
C LEU A 212 -2.29 2.54 18.98
N VAL A 213 -1.27 1.68 18.93
CA VAL A 213 -1.40 0.28 18.49
C VAL A 213 -0.94 -0.63 19.61
N GLY A 214 -1.77 -1.60 19.97
CA GLY A 214 -1.53 -2.44 21.14
C GLY A 214 -2.40 -3.68 21.22
N LYS A 215 -2.29 -4.37 22.37
CA LYS A 215 -3.09 -5.54 22.74
C LYS A 215 -3.82 -5.30 24.07
N LEU A 216 -5.03 -5.81 24.13
CA LEU A 216 -5.78 -6.04 25.35
C LEU A 216 -5.54 -7.49 25.78
N ILE A 217 -4.99 -7.69 26.99
CA ILE A 217 -4.74 -9.01 27.55
C ILE A 217 -5.80 -9.30 28.61
N LEU A 218 -6.51 -10.40 28.43
CA LEU A 218 -7.61 -10.88 29.25
C LEU A 218 -7.24 -12.23 29.89
N SER A 219 -7.98 -12.66 30.91
CA SER A 219 -7.80 -13.99 31.52
C SER A 219 -8.08 -15.15 30.55
N GLU A 220 -8.93 -14.92 29.56
CA GLU A 220 -9.40 -15.93 28.59
C GLU A 220 -8.72 -15.79 27.21
N GLY A 221 -7.81 -14.83 27.02
CA GLY A 221 -7.13 -14.63 25.75
C GLY A 221 -6.61 -13.22 25.54
N GLU A 222 -6.39 -12.85 24.28
CA GLU A 222 -5.98 -11.50 23.89
C GLU A 222 -6.82 -10.98 22.72
N ALA A 223 -6.93 -9.66 22.63
CA ALA A 223 -7.56 -8.97 21.51
C ALA A 223 -6.66 -7.80 21.07
N PRO A 224 -6.64 -7.44 19.77
CA PRO A 224 -5.95 -6.22 19.36
C PRO A 224 -6.67 -4.99 19.90
N ILE A 225 -5.96 -3.89 20.07
CA ILE A 225 -6.53 -2.57 20.35
C ILE A 225 -5.80 -1.51 19.54
N VAL A 226 -6.54 -0.83 18.66
CA VAL A 226 -6.03 0.32 17.92
C VAL A 226 -6.91 1.53 18.20
N ILE A 227 -6.32 2.58 18.74
CA ILE A 227 -7.01 3.83 19.08
C ILE A 227 -6.60 4.87 18.06
N ALA A 228 -7.56 5.39 17.30
CA ALA A 228 -7.31 6.44 16.33
C ALA A 228 -7.65 7.81 16.92
N PHE A 229 -6.76 8.77 16.72
CA PHE A 229 -6.86 10.14 17.18
C PHE A 229 -6.98 11.10 16.00
N LYS A 230 -7.79 12.14 16.19
CA LYS A 230 -7.92 13.26 15.26
C LYS A 230 -7.56 14.57 15.96
N ASN A 231 -7.04 15.51 15.18
CA ASN A 231 -6.74 16.87 15.65
C ASN A 231 -7.74 17.85 15.02
N GLU A 232 -8.58 18.45 15.86
CA GLU A 232 -9.56 19.47 15.46
C GLU A 232 -9.30 20.78 16.21
N ASN A 233 -10.09 21.82 15.93
CA ASN A 233 -9.87 23.15 16.51
C ASN A 233 -9.95 23.19 18.05
N ARG A 234 -10.59 22.21 18.68
CA ARG A 234 -10.73 22.11 20.15
C ARG A 234 -9.60 21.32 20.82
N GLY A 235 -8.69 20.74 20.05
CA GLY A 235 -7.66 19.83 20.53
C GLY A 235 -7.81 18.41 19.97
N ILE A 236 -7.05 17.50 20.55
CA ILE A 236 -7.01 16.10 20.11
C ILE A 236 -8.12 15.30 20.77
N SER A 237 -8.80 14.47 19.97
CA SER A 237 -9.85 13.57 20.45
C SER A 237 -9.70 12.17 19.86
N VAL A 238 -10.27 11.19 20.55
CA VAL A 238 -10.40 9.81 20.06
C VAL A 238 -11.50 9.77 19.02
N ASP A 239 -11.13 9.37 17.79
CA ASP A 239 -12.03 9.31 16.64
C ASP A 239 -12.73 7.94 16.53
N ALA A 240 -11.96 6.87 16.77
CA ALA A 240 -12.38 5.48 16.60
C ALA A 240 -11.51 4.52 17.43
N ILE A 241 -12.06 3.35 17.75
CA ILE A 241 -11.33 2.26 18.42
C ILE A 241 -11.67 0.95 17.71
N PHE A 242 -10.64 0.19 17.37
CA PHE A 242 -10.74 -1.11 16.71
C PHE A 242 -10.26 -2.19 17.66
N LEU A 243 -11.10 -3.21 17.86
CA LEU A 243 -10.85 -4.29 18.82
C LEU A 243 -10.88 -5.68 18.15
N GLU A 244 -11.30 -5.74 16.89
CA GLU A 244 -11.38 -6.99 16.13
C GLU A 244 -10.25 -7.10 15.10
N GLU A 245 -9.77 -8.34 14.88
CA GLU A 245 -8.75 -8.63 13.86
C GLU A 245 -9.16 -8.09 12.48
N ARG A 246 -10.44 -8.25 12.09
CA ARG A 246 -10.95 -7.80 10.79
C ARG A 246 -10.87 -6.28 10.64
N GLU A 247 -11.27 -5.54 11.66
CA GLU A 247 -11.20 -4.08 11.66
C GLU A 247 -9.73 -3.61 11.59
N VAL A 248 -8.87 -4.20 12.40
CA VAL A 248 -7.45 -3.84 12.44
C VAL A 248 -6.75 -4.20 11.12
N SER A 249 -7.08 -5.33 10.51
CA SER A 249 -6.57 -5.73 9.19
C SER A 249 -6.85 -4.66 8.12
N LEU A 250 -8.05 -4.06 8.14
CA LEU A 250 -8.44 -2.96 7.23
C LEU A 250 -7.61 -1.68 7.46
N ILE A 251 -7.33 -1.34 8.72
CA ILE A 251 -6.51 -0.18 9.11
C ILE A 251 -5.06 -0.35 8.62
N PHE A 252 -4.55 -1.58 8.65
CA PHE A 252 -3.24 -1.92 8.10
C PHE A 252 -3.31 -2.39 6.64
N GLY A 253 -4.38 -2.13 5.88
CA GLY A 253 -4.57 -2.68 4.53
C GLY A 253 -3.52 -2.24 3.50
N TYR A 254 -3.26 -3.10 2.51
CA TYR A 254 -2.32 -2.85 1.39
C TYR A 254 -2.81 -1.77 0.40
N THR A 255 -4.04 -1.28 0.55
CA THR A 255 -4.62 -0.26 -0.34
C THR A 255 -4.37 1.17 0.17
N ARG A 256 -3.64 1.31 1.28
CA ARG A 256 -3.45 2.59 1.98
C ARG A 256 -1.99 3.02 2.01
N SER A 257 -1.80 4.33 2.11
CA SER A 257 -0.50 4.98 2.30
C SER A 257 0.25 4.41 3.51
N TYR A 258 1.57 4.36 3.45
CA TYR A 258 2.37 3.74 4.49
C TYR A 258 2.35 4.56 5.79
N TYR A 259 2.38 3.89 6.94
CA TYR A 259 2.46 4.56 8.23
C TYR A 259 3.82 5.20 8.44
N PHE A 260 3.81 6.40 8.99
CA PHE A 260 4.96 7.01 9.63
C PHE A 260 4.94 6.61 11.10
N ALA A 261 5.72 5.58 11.43
CA ALA A 261 5.90 5.08 12.78
C ALA A 261 7.39 4.96 13.06
N ASP A 262 7.83 5.42 14.24
CA ASP A 262 9.23 5.45 14.64
C ASP A 262 9.50 4.53 15.84
N PRO A 263 9.16 3.22 15.76
CA PRO A 263 9.45 2.29 16.84
C PRO A 263 10.97 2.09 16.97
N ASN A 264 11.41 1.68 18.15
CA ASN A 264 12.82 1.36 18.41
C ASN A 264 13.31 0.13 17.61
N SER A 265 12.40 -0.79 17.27
CA SER A 265 12.69 -1.99 16.49
C SER A 265 11.63 -2.20 15.41
N VAL A 266 12.07 -2.26 14.14
CA VAL A 266 11.16 -2.49 13.01
C VAL A 266 10.72 -3.95 12.99
N ILE A 267 11.68 -4.89 13.09
CA ILE A 267 11.35 -6.31 13.11
C ILE A 267 10.46 -6.67 14.29
N GLY A 268 10.74 -6.13 15.49
CA GLY A 268 9.91 -6.35 16.67
C GLY A 268 8.48 -5.83 16.46
N THR A 269 8.33 -4.67 15.81
CA THR A 269 7.01 -4.14 15.42
C THR A 269 6.28 -5.05 14.44
N VAL A 270 6.97 -5.55 13.41
CA VAL A 270 6.38 -6.45 12.42
C VAL A 270 5.86 -7.73 13.07
N HIS A 271 6.65 -8.36 13.95
CA HIS A 271 6.23 -9.58 14.63
C HIS A 271 5.15 -9.31 15.70
N PHE A 272 5.16 -8.14 16.36
CA PHE A 272 4.06 -7.72 17.23
C PHE A 272 2.75 -7.58 16.44
N LEU A 273 2.78 -6.89 15.30
CA LEU A 273 1.62 -6.79 14.39
C LEU A 273 1.18 -8.16 13.85
N LYS A 274 2.12 -9.03 13.48
CA LYS A 274 1.86 -10.39 12.98
C LYS A 274 1.14 -11.24 14.03
N SER A 275 1.49 -11.09 15.31
CA SER A 275 0.81 -11.79 16.39
C SER A 275 -0.65 -11.34 16.58
N MET A 276 -0.99 -10.10 16.20
CA MET A 276 -2.37 -9.59 16.20
C MET A 276 -3.11 -9.84 14.89
N LEU A 277 -2.38 -10.02 13.79
CA LEU A 277 -2.89 -10.17 12.43
C LEU A 277 -2.27 -11.43 11.79
N PRO A 278 -2.57 -12.63 12.31
CA PRO A 278 -1.89 -13.87 11.93
C PRO A 278 -2.04 -14.20 10.45
N LYS A 279 -3.16 -13.83 9.82
CA LYS A 279 -3.41 -14.05 8.38
C LYS A 279 -2.66 -13.07 7.49
N LYS A 280 -2.11 -11.98 8.04
CA LYS A 280 -1.49 -10.92 7.24
C LYS A 280 -0.04 -11.30 6.90
N PRO A 281 0.37 -11.27 5.62
CA PRO A 281 1.73 -11.59 5.23
C PRO A 281 2.76 -10.65 5.86
N ILE A 282 3.94 -11.18 6.21
CA ILE A 282 5.02 -10.40 6.83
C ILE A 282 5.53 -9.29 5.88
N ASP A 283 5.59 -9.57 4.57
CA ASP A 283 5.98 -8.58 3.57
C ASP A 283 5.05 -7.37 3.54
N GLU A 284 3.74 -7.59 3.70
CA GLU A 284 2.75 -6.51 3.79
C GLU A 284 2.94 -5.68 5.06
N LEU A 285 3.30 -6.29 6.19
CA LEU A 285 3.56 -5.56 7.44
C LEU A 285 4.79 -4.65 7.33
N TYR A 286 5.90 -5.14 6.75
CA TYR A 286 7.05 -4.28 6.44
C TYR A 286 6.68 -3.14 5.49
N THR A 287 5.91 -3.45 4.45
CA THR A 287 5.46 -2.48 3.45
C THR A 287 4.61 -1.39 4.10
N VAL A 288 3.66 -1.76 4.96
CA VAL A 288 2.79 -0.83 5.68
C VAL A 288 3.55 0.06 6.66
N LEU A 289 4.70 -0.37 7.18
CA LEU A 289 5.64 0.47 7.95
C LEU A 289 6.55 1.34 7.06
N GLY A 290 6.32 1.38 5.74
CA GLY A 290 7.12 2.14 4.77
C GLY A 290 8.47 1.51 4.43
N ARG A 291 8.73 0.27 4.86
CA ARG A 291 9.98 -0.46 4.58
C ARG A 291 9.85 -1.28 3.28
N LEU A 292 9.54 -0.59 2.18
CA LEU A 292 9.14 -1.18 0.89
C LEU A 292 10.13 -2.20 0.35
N ARG A 293 11.42 -1.93 0.48
CA ARG A 293 12.48 -2.82 -0.03
C ARG A 293 12.63 -4.08 0.79
N GLN A 294 12.44 -4.00 2.11
CA GLN A 294 12.37 -5.19 2.95
C GLN A 294 11.11 -6.00 2.65
N GLY A 295 9.95 -5.33 2.54
CA GLY A 295 8.71 -5.97 2.10
C GLY A 295 8.88 -6.70 0.77
N LYS A 296 9.54 -6.08 -0.21
CA LYS A 296 9.85 -6.72 -1.50
C LYS A 296 10.72 -7.99 -1.36
N THR A 297 11.76 -7.95 -0.53
CA THR A 297 12.61 -9.11 -0.25
C THR A 297 11.81 -10.24 0.41
N GLU A 298 11.02 -9.92 1.42
CA GLU A 298 10.16 -10.88 2.11
C GLU A 298 9.12 -11.50 1.19
N ARG A 299 8.51 -10.69 0.32
CA ARG A 299 7.55 -11.17 -0.69
C ARG A 299 8.19 -12.14 -1.64
N HIS A 300 9.37 -11.81 -2.16
CA HIS A 300 10.11 -12.71 -3.04
C HIS A 300 10.41 -14.03 -2.32
N ARG A 301 10.85 -13.97 -1.06
CA ARG A 301 11.12 -15.16 -0.24
C ARG A 301 9.88 -16.05 -0.09
N THR A 302 8.77 -15.49 0.38
CA THR A 302 7.51 -16.23 0.56
C THR A 302 7.00 -16.76 -0.77
N PHE A 303 7.16 -16.01 -1.85
CA PHE A 303 6.76 -16.45 -3.18
C PHE A 303 7.61 -17.61 -3.70
N THR A 304 8.94 -17.53 -3.58
CA THR A 304 9.83 -18.62 -3.98
C THR A 304 9.56 -19.89 -3.18
N GLN A 305 9.31 -19.77 -1.88
CA GLN A 305 8.92 -20.90 -1.04
C GLN A 305 7.60 -21.52 -1.52
N HIS A 306 6.57 -20.71 -1.73
CA HIS A 306 5.29 -21.18 -2.28
C HIS A 306 5.48 -21.91 -3.60
N LEU A 307 6.25 -21.34 -4.52
CA LEU A 307 6.52 -21.95 -5.83
C LEU A 307 7.24 -23.31 -5.68
N SER A 308 8.09 -23.50 -4.67
CA SER A 308 8.74 -24.80 -4.42
C SER A 308 7.83 -25.84 -3.75
N GLU A 309 6.74 -25.41 -3.12
CA GLU A 309 5.80 -26.26 -2.39
C GLU A 309 4.53 -26.59 -3.20
N THR A 310 4.33 -25.94 -4.35
CA THR A 310 3.16 -26.15 -5.23
C THR A 310 3.54 -26.51 -6.67
N GLU A 311 2.63 -27.21 -7.34
CA GLU A 311 2.78 -27.68 -8.73
C GLU A 311 1.87 -26.93 -9.73
N ASP A 312 1.03 -26.01 -9.25
CA ASP A 312 0.13 -25.26 -10.13
C ASP A 312 0.89 -24.36 -11.10
N LYS A 313 0.29 -24.15 -12.28
CA LYS A 313 0.87 -23.33 -13.34
C LYS A 313 0.35 -21.90 -13.27
N PHE A 314 1.19 -20.95 -13.68
CA PHE A 314 0.76 -19.60 -14.02
C PHE A 314 -0.23 -19.66 -15.17
N VAL A 315 -1.37 -18.99 -14.96
CA VAL A 315 -2.46 -18.86 -15.93
C VAL A 315 -2.87 -17.40 -15.99
N HIS A 316 -3.56 -17.00 -17.07
CA HIS A 316 -4.20 -15.69 -17.14
C HIS A 316 -5.06 -15.42 -15.92
N ALA A 317 -5.03 -14.17 -15.46
CA ALA A 317 -5.97 -13.75 -14.43
C ALA A 317 -7.40 -13.73 -15.01
N GLU A 318 -8.37 -14.08 -14.18
CA GLU A 318 -9.79 -14.01 -14.57
C GLU A 318 -10.20 -12.57 -14.86
N GLY A 319 -11.06 -12.40 -15.86
CA GLY A 319 -11.55 -11.09 -16.30
C GLY A 319 -11.35 -10.91 -17.80
N GLU A 320 -11.57 -9.68 -18.25
CA GLU A 320 -11.33 -9.31 -19.65
C GLU A 320 -9.84 -9.06 -19.90
N THR A 321 -9.37 -9.47 -21.08
CA THR A 321 -7.99 -9.25 -21.51
C THR A 321 -7.68 -7.77 -21.65
N GLY A 322 -6.65 -7.30 -20.92
CA GLY A 322 -6.20 -5.91 -20.98
C GLY A 322 -5.47 -5.58 -22.29
N LEU A 323 -5.71 -4.37 -22.81
CA LEU A 323 -5.08 -3.86 -24.03
C LEU A 323 -3.62 -3.41 -23.84
N VAL A 324 -3.22 -3.11 -22.61
CA VAL A 324 -1.89 -2.58 -22.26
C VAL A 324 -1.05 -3.60 -21.48
N MET A 325 -1.69 -4.41 -20.65
CA MET A 325 -1.03 -5.35 -19.74
C MET A 325 -1.45 -6.80 -20.03
N ILE A 326 -0.49 -7.72 -20.00
CA ILE A 326 -0.75 -9.16 -19.82
C ILE A 326 -0.75 -9.42 -18.32
N VAL A 327 -1.86 -9.95 -17.81
CA VAL A 327 -2.08 -10.18 -16.38
C VAL A 327 -2.26 -11.67 -16.12
N PHE A 328 -1.45 -12.22 -15.22
CA PHE A 328 -1.47 -13.65 -14.89
C PHE A 328 -1.28 -13.87 -13.40
N THR A 329 -1.63 -15.07 -12.92
CA THR A 329 -1.63 -15.45 -11.51
C THR A 329 -1.30 -16.92 -11.36
N LEU A 330 -0.92 -17.33 -10.15
CA LEU A 330 -1.03 -18.72 -9.72
C LEU A 330 -2.40 -18.92 -9.06
N PRO A 331 -3.17 -19.97 -9.41
CA PRO A 331 -4.46 -20.24 -8.78
C PRO A 331 -4.38 -20.37 -7.26
N SER A 332 -3.32 -20.99 -6.75
CA SER A 332 -3.08 -21.20 -5.31
C SER A 332 -2.55 -19.96 -4.58
N TYR A 333 -2.34 -18.84 -5.28
CA TYR A 333 -1.67 -17.67 -4.72
C TYR A 333 -2.49 -16.38 -4.87
N ASN A 334 -2.28 -15.45 -3.93
CA ASN A 334 -3.08 -14.23 -3.81
C ASN A 334 -2.45 -13.00 -4.49
N LEU A 335 -1.52 -13.21 -5.43
CA LEU A 335 -0.88 -12.13 -6.17
C LEU A 335 -1.10 -12.29 -7.67
N VAL A 336 -1.24 -11.16 -8.36
CA VAL A 336 -1.22 -11.07 -9.82
C VAL A 336 0.10 -10.46 -10.29
N PHE A 337 0.53 -10.89 -11.46
CA PHE A 337 1.71 -10.43 -12.16
C PHE A 337 1.26 -9.71 -13.42
N LYS A 338 1.73 -8.48 -13.61
CA LYS A 338 1.39 -7.64 -14.75
C LYS A 338 2.64 -7.31 -15.54
N VAL A 339 2.62 -7.64 -16.82
CA VAL A 339 3.68 -7.35 -17.78
C VAL A 339 3.13 -6.44 -18.88
N ILE A 340 3.86 -5.38 -19.22
CA ILE A 340 3.43 -4.43 -20.26
C ILE A 340 3.62 -5.08 -21.63
N ARG A 341 2.61 -4.99 -22.50
CA ARG A 341 2.69 -5.44 -23.91
C ARG A 341 3.71 -4.62 -24.70
N ASP A 342 4.15 -5.15 -25.85
CA ASP A 342 5.06 -4.47 -26.77
C ASP A 342 4.29 -3.46 -27.66
N SER A 343 3.06 -3.82 -28.05
CA SER A 343 2.12 -2.95 -28.75
C SER A 343 0.77 -2.93 -28.03
N PHE A 344 0.10 -1.78 -28.07
CA PHE A 344 -1.20 -1.59 -27.43
C PHE A 344 -2.32 -1.62 -28.47
N GLY A 345 -3.44 -2.25 -28.12
CA GLY A 345 -4.59 -2.32 -29.01
C GLY A 345 -5.23 -0.93 -29.22
N PRO A 346 -5.75 -0.62 -30.43
CA PRO A 346 -6.56 0.58 -30.65
C PRO A 346 -7.72 0.63 -29.63
N PRO A 347 -8.08 1.82 -29.10
CA PRO A 347 -7.63 3.16 -29.49
C PRO A 347 -6.43 3.71 -28.69
N LYS A 348 -5.68 2.88 -27.96
CA LYS A 348 -4.62 3.35 -27.05
C LYS A 348 -3.46 4.02 -27.81
N THR A 349 -3.19 5.29 -27.53
CA THR A 349 -2.09 6.08 -28.14
C THR A 349 -0.89 6.29 -27.22
N ILE A 350 -0.97 5.80 -25.98
CA ILE A 350 0.09 5.95 -24.97
C ILE A 350 1.32 5.11 -25.29
N SER A 351 2.49 5.53 -24.82
CA SER A 351 3.73 4.75 -24.93
C SER A 351 3.99 3.88 -23.70
N ARG A 352 4.86 2.88 -23.84
CA ARG A 352 5.35 2.07 -22.71
C ARG A 352 5.96 2.92 -21.59
N LYS A 353 6.61 4.03 -21.94
CA LYS A 353 7.19 4.95 -20.95
C LYS A 353 6.09 5.63 -20.15
N ASP A 354 5.01 6.05 -20.81
CA ASP A 354 3.88 6.72 -20.16
C ASP A 354 3.25 5.79 -19.13
N VAL A 355 3.01 4.53 -19.47
CA VAL A 355 2.51 3.50 -18.53
C VAL A 355 3.41 3.41 -17.29
N ILE A 356 4.73 3.31 -17.47
CA ILE A 356 5.68 3.25 -16.36
C ILE A 356 5.59 4.52 -15.49
N ASP A 357 5.45 5.70 -16.11
CA ASP A 357 5.37 6.96 -15.38
C ASP A 357 4.03 7.11 -14.64
N LYS A 358 2.91 6.55 -15.15
CA LYS A 358 1.65 6.44 -14.40
C LYS A 358 1.76 5.52 -13.18
N TYR A 359 2.39 4.36 -13.32
CA TYR A 359 2.64 3.47 -12.18
C TYR A 359 3.51 4.15 -11.10
N LYS A 360 4.52 4.94 -11.51
CA LYS A 360 5.31 5.75 -10.57
C LYS A 360 4.46 6.84 -9.90
N LEU A 361 3.58 7.50 -10.66
CA LEU A 361 2.66 8.51 -10.14
C LEU A 361 1.83 7.93 -9.00
N VAL A 362 1.16 6.80 -9.24
CA VAL A 362 0.34 6.09 -8.25
C VAL A 362 1.16 5.69 -7.02
N SER A 363 2.39 5.21 -7.20
CA SER A 363 3.26 4.81 -6.08
C SER A 363 3.62 5.96 -5.13
N LYS A 364 3.57 7.20 -5.63
CA LYS A 364 3.92 8.43 -4.91
C LYS A 364 2.71 9.22 -4.41
N HIS A 365 1.49 8.76 -4.70
CA HIS A 365 0.26 9.41 -4.30
C HIS A 365 -0.38 8.74 -3.09
N ASP A 366 -1.22 9.50 -2.39
CA ASP A 366 -2.08 8.92 -1.36
C ASP A 366 -3.11 7.99 -2.01
N ARG A 367 -3.02 6.71 -1.68
CA ARG A 367 -3.84 5.66 -2.27
C ARG A 367 -5.28 5.66 -1.77
N ALA A 368 -5.63 6.45 -0.76
CA ALA A 368 -6.98 6.62 -0.23
C ALA A 368 -7.68 5.33 0.28
N GLY A 369 -7.01 4.17 0.29
CA GLY A 369 -7.69 2.88 0.45
C GLY A 369 -8.40 2.38 -0.82
N ARG A 370 -8.13 3.01 -1.96
CA ARG A 370 -8.79 2.80 -3.26
C ARG A 370 -7.83 2.40 -4.39
N LEU A 371 -6.51 2.45 -4.18
CA LEU A 371 -5.50 1.96 -5.14
C LEU A 371 -4.74 0.78 -4.53
N ILE A 372 -4.38 -0.20 -5.36
CA ILE A 372 -3.52 -1.32 -4.95
C ILE A 372 -2.07 -0.88 -4.91
N ASP A 373 -1.34 -1.28 -3.85
CA ASP A 373 0.12 -1.15 -3.82
C ASP A 373 0.77 -2.04 -4.88
N THR A 374 1.51 -1.43 -5.79
CA THR A 374 2.23 -2.15 -6.83
C THR A 374 3.71 -2.26 -6.48
N GLN A 375 4.24 -3.48 -6.54
CA GLN A 375 5.67 -3.71 -6.43
C GLN A 375 6.29 -4.03 -7.78
N GLU A 376 7.24 -3.20 -8.20
CA GLU A 376 8.04 -3.45 -9.40
C GLU A 376 9.17 -4.43 -9.09
N PHE A 377 9.26 -5.51 -9.87
CA PHE A 377 10.39 -6.43 -9.94
C PHE A 377 11.07 -6.36 -11.29
N ILE A 378 12.38 -6.61 -11.27
CA ILE A 378 13.26 -6.56 -12.44
C ILE A 378 13.99 -7.89 -12.52
N ASN A 379 14.07 -8.46 -13.72
CA ASN A 379 14.77 -9.71 -14.04
C ASN A 379 14.37 -10.89 -13.13
N LEU A 380 13.06 -11.13 -12.95
CA LEU A 380 12.60 -12.33 -12.25
C LEU A 380 12.75 -13.54 -13.15
N LYS A 381 13.36 -14.61 -12.64
CA LYS A 381 13.58 -15.87 -13.35
C LYS A 381 12.61 -16.92 -12.83
N PHE A 382 11.85 -17.54 -13.73
CA PHE A 382 10.93 -18.62 -13.41
C PHE A 382 11.13 -19.81 -14.35
N PRO A 383 10.92 -21.05 -13.87
CA PRO A 383 10.87 -22.22 -14.74
C PRO A 383 9.73 -22.08 -15.76
N ILE A 384 9.99 -22.36 -17.04
CA ILE A 384 9.01 -22.14 -18.11
C ILE A 384 7.85 -23.16 -18.07
N ASP A 385 8.11 -24.37 -17.58
CA ASP A 385 7.13 -25.44 -17.34
C ASP A 385 6.06 -25.07 -16.30
N ARG A 386 6.35 -24.06 -15.47
CA ARG A 386 5.39 -23.46 -14.54
C ARG A 386 4.41 -22.51 -15.21
N PHE A 387 4.46 -22.28 -16.51
CA PHE A 387 3.48 -21.47 -17.23
C PHE A 387 2.55 -22.37 -18.05
N SER A 388 1.28 -21.99 -18.20
CA SER A 388 0.40 -22.63 -19.18
C SER A 388 0.90 -22.35 -20.60
N ASP A 389 0.61 -23.26 -21.54
CA ASP A 389 1.04 -23.10 -22.93
C ASP A 389 0.41 -21.85 -23.57
N GLU A 390 -0.87 -21.60 -23.25
CA GLU A 390 -1.61 -20.41 -23.69
C GLU A 390 -0.94 -19.11 -23.22
N LEU A 391 -0.59 -19.02 -21.92
CA LEU A 391 0.07 -17.84 -21.36
C LEU A 391 1.47 -17.66 -21.93
N THR A 392 2.21 -18.75 -22.10
CA THR A 392 3.56 -18.72 -22.67
C THR A 392 3.52 -18.18 -24.10
N ASN A 393 2.57 -18.65 -24.91
CA ASN A 393 2.39 -18.20 -26.29
C ASN A 393 2.06 -16.71 -26.35
N GLU A 394 1.13 -16.23 -25.52
CA GLU A 394 0.76 -14.81 -25.51
C GLU A 394 1.94 -13.93 -25.07
N LEU A 395 2.66 -14.32 -24.01
CA LEU A 395 3.82 -13.60 -23.50
C LEU A 395 4.90 -13.46 -24.59
N ILE A 396 5.22 -14.55 -25.30
CA ILE A 396 6.23 -14.53 -26.37
C ILE A 396 5.81 -13.66 -27.54
N GLN A 397 4.53 -13.69 -27.93
CA GLN A 397 4.02 -12.94 -29.08
C GLN A 397 3.84 -11.45 -28.81
N ASN A 398 3.35 -11.10 -27.60
CA ASN A 398 2.85 -9.75 -27.32
C ASN A 398 3.67 -8.99 -26.26
N ALA A 399 4.68 -9.62 -25.64
CA ALA A 399 5.51 -9.01 -24.59
C ALA A 399 6.98 -9.44 -24.67
N SER A 400 7.50 -9.66 -25.88
CA SER A 400 8.89 -10.03 -26.17
C SER A 400 9.91 -8.99 -25.69
N ASP A 401 9.56 -7.70 -25.63
CA ASP A 401 10.43 -6.68 -25.02
C ASP A 401 10.46 -6.80 -23.51
N SER A 402 9.40 -7.33 -22.90
CA SER A 402 9.27 -7.49 -21.45
C SER A 402 9.85 -8.79 -20.90
N ILE A 403 10.02 -9.81 -21.74
CA ILE A 403 10.47 -11.13 -21.32
C ILE A 403 11.70 -11.59 -22.11
N ARG A 404 12.36 -12.64 -21.63
CA ARG A 404 13.40 -13.36 -22.37
C ARG A 404 13.31 -14.84 -22.02
N LYS A 405 13.37 -15.70 -23.03
CA LYS A 405 13.51 -17.14 -22.81
C LYS A 405 15.01 -17.47 -22.77
N GLU A 406 15.43 -18.20 -21.74
CA GLU A 406 16.80 -18.65 -21.57
C GLU A 406 16.79 -20.07 -20.98
N ASP A 407 17.33 -21.02 -21.74
CA ASP A 407 17.23 -22.46 -21.44
C ASP A 407 15.78 -22.89 -21.14
N ASN A 408 15.56 -23.49 -19.96
CA ASN A 408 14.24 -23.89 -19.46
C ASN A 408 13.60 -22.82 -18.55
N ASN A 409 14.00 -21.56 -18.67
CA ASN A 409 13.50 -20.48 -17.84
C ASN A 409 12.91 -19.33 -18.68
N LEU A 410 11.92 -18.68 -18.09
CA LEU A 410 11.39 -17.41 -18.55
C LEU A 410 11.86 -16.30 -17.60
N ILE A 411 12.53 -15.30 -18.15
CA ILE A 411 13.01 -14.12 -17.43
C ILE A 411 12.05 -12.97 -17.72
N LEU A 412 11.38 -12.47 -16.70
CA LEU A 412 10.56 -11.27 -16.77
C LEU A 412 11.46 -10.05 -16.48
N LYS A 413 11.83 -9.30 -17.52
CA LYS A 413 12.72 -8.13 -17.39
C LYS A 413 12.12 -7.06 -16.49
N ARG A 414 10.80 -6.84 -16.59
CA ARG A 414 10.04 -5.94 -15.72
C ARG A 414 8.64 -6.50 -15.51
N VAL A 415 8.27 -6.69 -14.26
CA VAL A 415 6.94 -7.18 -13.87
C VAL A 415 6.46 -6.42 -12.65
N TYR A 416 5.18 -6.06 -12.67
CA TYR A 416 4.50 -5.47 -11.54
C TYR A 416 3.73 -6.55 -10.80
N VAL A 417 3.85 -6.58 -9.48
CA VAL A 417 3.21 -7.57 -8.62
C VAL A 417 2.25 -6.85 -7.69
N GLU A 418 1.00 -7.31 -7.70
CA GLU A 418 -0.12 -6.70 -6.98
C GLU A 418 -0.95 -7.75 -6.25
N ARG A 419 -1.72 -7.34 -5.24
CA ARG A 419 -2.68 -8.23 -4.60
C ARG A 419 -3.79 -8.59 -5.59
N ARG A 420 -4.12 -9.89 -5.68
CA ARG A 420 -5.28 -10.36 -6.44
C ARG A 420 -6.57 -9.91 -5.76
N VAL A 421 -7.49 -9.37 -6.56
CA VAL A 421 -8.86 -9.02 -6.18
C VAL A 421 -9.82 -9.58 -7.21
N ARG A 422 -11.11 -9.72 -6.86
CA ARG A 422 -12.14 -10.16 -7.81
C ARG A 422 -12.54 -8.96 -8.68
N PRO A 423 -12.43 -9.00 -10.02
CA PRO A 423 -12.93 -7.93 -10.88
C PRO A 423 -14.40 -7.59 -10.57
N LEU A 424 -14.73 -6.31 -10.51
CA LEU A 424 -16.04 -5.84 -10.04
C LEU A 424 -17.15 -6.25 -11.01
N ASN A 425 -16.89 -6.25 -12.32
CA ASN A 425 -17.83 -6.74 -13.34
C ASN A 425 -18.21 -8.22 -13.09
N LEU A 426 -17.24 -9.08 -12.77
CA LEU A 426 -17.53 -10.47 -12.44
C LEU A 426 -18.26 -10.60 -11.10
N PHE A 427 -17.83 -9.84 -10.09
CA PHE A 427 -18.41 -9.90 -8.75
C PHE A 427 -19.90 -9.56 -8.74
N ILE A 428 -20.34 -8.53 -9.46
CA ILE A 428 -21.75 -8.12 -9.47
C ILE A 428 -22.67 -9.15 -10.13
N ASP A 429 -22.15 -9.96 -11.06
CA ASP A 429 -22.90 -11.01 -11.74
C ASP A 429 -22.98 -12.31 -10.90
N GLU A 430 -22.07 -12.48 -9.95
CA GLU A 430 -21.94 -13.68 -9.12
C GLU A 430 -22.64 -13.59 -7.76
N CYS A 431 -22.78 -12.38 -7.23
CA CYS A 431 -23.25 -12.17 -5.86
C CYS A 431 -24.76 -11.89 -5.77
N SER A 432 -25.25 -11.77 -4.53
CA SER A 432 -26.63 -11.34 -4.29
C SER A 432 -26.86 -9.90 -4.77
N PHE A 433 -28.09 -9.56 -5.14
CA PHE A 433 -28.43 -8.18 -5.51
C PHE A 433 -28.08 -7.16 -4.42
N GLU A 434 -28.20 -7.54 -3.15
CA GLU A 434 -27.85 -6.68 -2.01
C GLU A 434 -26.34 -6.40 -1.96
N ASP A 435 -25.50 -7.43 -2.15
CA ASP A 435 -24.05 -7.27 -2.16
C ASP A 435 -23.58 -6.53 -3.43
N ALA A 436 -24.18 -6.79 -4.58
CA ALA A 436 -23.94 -6.04 -5.81
C ALA A 436 -24.25 -4.55 -5.59
N THR A 437 -25.40 -4.23 -5.00
CA THR A 437 -25.81 -2.85 -4.69
C THR A 437 -24.80 -2.17 -3.76
N ARG A 438 -24.37 -2.86 -2.68
CA ARG A 438 -23.35 -2.33 -1.76
C ARG A 438 -22.03 -2.05 -2.47
N SER A 439 -21.59 -2.94 -3.36
CA SER A 439 -20.37 -2.76 -4.16
C SER A 439 -20.50 -1.61 -5.15
N ILE A 440 -21.65 -1.41 -5.79
CA ILE A 440 -21.86 -0.28 -6.70
C ILE A 440 -21.88 1.07 -5.97
N ILE A 441 -22.44 1.12 -4.76
CA ILE A 441 -22.34 2.30 -3.90
C ILE A 441 -20.87 2.55 -3.50
N ASP A 442 -20.14 1.52 -3.10
CA ASP A 442 -18.73 1.68 -2.73
C ASP A 442 -17.83 2.00 -3.94
N TYR A 443 -18.20 1.59 -5.16
CA TYR A 443 -17.57 1.98 -6.42
C TYR A 443 -17.70 3.49 -6.67
N GLY A 444 -18.90 4.05 -6.50
CA GLY A 444 -19.09 5.50 -6.59
C GLY A 444 -18.30 6.25 -5.52
N GLU A 445 -18.29 5.76 -4.28
CA GLU A 445 -17.43 6.32 -3.23
C GLU A 445 -15.93 6.16 -3.54
N ALA A 446 -15.51 5.09 -4.20
CA ALA A 446 -14.13 4.90 -4.62
C ALA A 446 -13.67 5.99 -5.58
N ILE A 447 -14.49 6.32 -6.57
CA ILE A 447 -14.20 7.42 -7.51
C ILE A 447 -14.11 8.76 -6.77
N LYS A 448 -15.04 9.04 -5.86
CA LYS A 448 -15.03 10.27 -5.05
C LYS A 448 -13.78 10.35 -4.17
N ASP A 449 -13.36 9.24 -3.57
CA ASP A 449 -12.18 9.19 -2.71
C ASP A 449 -10.88 9.38 -3.50
N LEU A 450 -10.77 8.79 -4.70
CA LEU A 450 -9.65 9.03 -5.62
C LEU A 450 -9.59 10.50 -6.07
N ALA A 451 -10.75 11.07 -6.42
CA ALA A 451 -10.83 12.46 -6.81
C ALA A 451 -10.36 13.40 -5.68
N LYS A 452 -10.68 13.09 -4.42
CA LYS A 452 -10.19 13.83 -3.23
C LYS A 452 -8.68 13.73 -3.05
N THR A 453 -8.00 12.69 -3.55
CA THR A 453 -6.54 12.57 -3.53
C THR A 453 -5.87 13.05 -4.83
N ASN A 454 -6.61 13.81 -5.64
CA ASN A 454 -6.19 14.37 -6.93
C ASN A 454 -5.98 13.32 -8.02
N ILE A 455 -6.51 12.11 -7.87
CA ILE A 455 -6.43 11.04 -8.87
C ILE A 455 -7.72 10.96 -9.65
N PHE A 456 -7.64 11.10 -10.96
CA PHE A 456 -8.70 10.73 -11.91
C PHE A 456 -8.35 9.38 -12.54
N PRO A 457 -9.22 8.35 -12.42
CA PRO A 457 -8.93 7.01 -12.96
C PRO A 457 -8.74 6.95 -14.49
N GLY A 458 -9.30 7.90 -15.24
CA GLY A 458 -9.37 7.79 -16.69
C GLY A 458 -10.54 6.91 -17.11
N ASP A 459 -10.29 5.61 -17.23
CA ASP A 459 -11.29 4.63 -17.64
C ASP A 459 -12.08 4.10 -16.43
N LEU A 460 -13.36 4.49 -16.36
CA LEU A 460 -14.27 4.16 -15.26
C LEU A 460 -14.99 2.80 -15.44
N LEU A 461 -14.65 2.00 -16.44
CA LEU A 461 -15.24 0.67 -16.64
C LEU A 461 -15.09 -0.23 -15.40
N LEU A 462 -16.14 -1.00 -15.08
CA LEU A 462 -16.16 -1.86 -13.88
C LEU A 462 -15.05 -2.90 -13.87
N LYS A 463 -14.62 -3.37 -15.04
CA LYS A 463 -13.51 -4.33 -15.18
C LYS A 463 -12.16 -3.80 -14.70
N ASN A 464 -12.00 -2.48 -14.55
CA ASN A 464 -10.78 -1.84 -14.04
C ASN A 464 -10.79 -1.69 -12.51
N PHE A 465 -11.89 -2.09 -11.88
CA PHE A 465 -12.09 -2.07 -10.45
C PHE A 465 -12.23 -3.50 -9.93
N GLY A 466 -11.85 -3.72 -8.67
CA GLY A 466 -11.95 -5.00 -8.01
C GLY A 466 -12.49 -4.90 -6.60
N VAL A 467 -13.03 -6.02 -6.15
CA VAL A 467 -13.58 -6.21 -4.81
C VAL A 467 -12.59 -7.01 -3.98
N THR A 468 -12.20 -6.43 -2.84
CA THR A 468 -11.35 -7.10 -1.85
C THR A 468 -12.14 -8.12 -1.03
N GLN A 469 -11.44 -8.97 -0.27
CA GLN A 469 -12.05 -9.91 0.70
C GLN A 469 -12.90 -9.23 1.79
N HIS A 470 -12.80 -7.90 1.94
CA HIS A 470 -13.58 -7.12 2.88
C HIS A 470 -14.66 -6.27 2.19
N ASN A 471 -15.03 -6.63 0.96
CA ASN A 471 -16.06 -5.96 0.14
C ASN A 471 -15.80 -4.47 -0.09
N ARG A 472 -14.52 -4.10 -0.17
CA ARG A 472 -14.08 -2.77 -0.60
C ARG A 472 -13.76 -2.77 -2.07
N VAL A 473 -14.29 -1.79 -2.80
CA VAL A 473 -13.98 -1.52 -4.20
C VAL A 473 -12.71 -0.69 -4.29
N ILE A 474 -11.81 -1.15 -5.15
CA ILE A 474 -10.52 -0.53 -5.43
C ILE A 474 -10.24 -0.54 -6.92
N PHE A 475 -9.43 0.41 -7.36
CA PHE A 475 -8.99 0.59 -8.73
C PHE A 475 -7.59 0.01 -8.93
N TYR A 476 -7.35 -0.65 -10.06
CA TYR A 476 -6.09 -1.36 -10.32
C TYR A 476 -5.53 -1.23 -11.74
N ASP A 477 -6.19 -0.50 -12.64
CA ASP A 477 -5.67 -0.26 -13.99
C ASP A 477 -5.13 1.16 -14.09
N TYR A 478 -3.82 1.34 -14.26
CA TYR A 478 -3.20 2.65 -14.10
C TYR A 478 -2.79 3.32 -15.42
N ASP A 479 -3.11 2.71 -16.56
CA ASP A 479 -2.68 3.18 -17.87
C ASP A 479 -3.24 4.57 -18.23
N GLU A 480 -4.48 4.88 -17.85
CA GLU A 480 -5.18 6.14 -18.13
C GLU A 480 -5.22 7.12 -16.93
N VAL A 481 -4.55 6.80 -15.83
CA VAL A 481 -4.59 7.63 -14.62
C VAL A 481 -4.06 9.02 -14.89
N SER A 482 -4.78 10.05 -14.48
CA SER A 482 -4.35 11.45 -14.57
C SER A 482 -4.63 12.19 -13.27
N LEU A 483 -4.10 13.40 -13.15
CA LEU A 483 -4.43 14.25 -12.01
C LEU A 483 -5.72 15.03 -12.30
N VAL A 484 -6.61 15.12 -11.31
CA VAL A 484 -7.84 15.92 -11.42
C VAL A 484 -7.52 17.39 -11.73
N SER A 485 -6.39 17.88 -11.23
CA SER A 485 -5.85 19.21 -11.55
C SER A 485 -5.57 19.44 -13.04
N ASP A 486 -5.26 18.37 -13.77
CA ASP A 486 -4.78 18.43 -15.16
C ASP A 486 -5.94 18.20 -16.15
N CYS A 487 -7.00 17.53 -15.71
CA CYS A 487 -8.20 17.27 -16.51
C CYS A 487 -9.06 18.52 -16.76
N ASN A 488 -9.69 18.63 -17.92
CA ASN A 488 -10.65 19.69 -18.25
C ASN A 488 -12.09 19.15 -18.28
N PHE A 489 -12.79 19.25 -17.14
CA PHE A 489 -14.17 18.79 -17.02
C PHE A 489 -15.15 19.81 -17.60
N ARG A 490 -15.91 19.38 -18.62
CA ARG A 490 -16.86 20.22 -19.37
C ARG A 490 -18.23 19.53 -19.42
N GLU A 491 -19.27 20.33 -19.58
CA GLU A 491 -20.60 19.83 -19.94
C GLU A 491 -20.65 19.64 -21.46
N ILE A 492 -21.38 18.64 -21.93
CA ILE A 492 -21.64 18.45 -23.36
C ILE A 492 -22.42 19.66 -23.87
N PRO A 493 -21.94 20.38 -24.91
CA PRO A 493 -22.67 21.51 -25.46
C PRO A 493 -24.06 21.08 -25.96
N GLU A 494 -25.08 21.92 -25.74
CA GLU A 494 -26.39 21.71 -26.37
C GLU A 494 -26.24 21.75 -27.91
N SER A 495 -26.89 20.81 -28.59
CA SER A 495 -27.00 20.77 -30.04
C SER A 495 -27.67 22.05 -30.54
N LYS A 496 -27.16 22.63 -31.63
CA LYS A 496 -27.75 23.85 -32.21
C LYS A 496 -28.74 23.54 -33.34
N SER A 497 -28.74 22.31 -33.85
CA SER A 497 -29.68 21.84 -34.86
C SER A 497 -29.93 20.32 -34.77
N ILE A 498 -30.96 19.85 -35.47
CA ILE A 498 -31.30 18.41 -35.55
C ILE A 498 -30.22 17.66 -36.33
N GLU A 499 -29.60 18.30 -37.32
CA GLU A 499 -28.49 17.73 -38.09
C GLU A 499 -27.27 17.43 -37.22
N ASP A 500 -26.98 18.28 -36.21
CA ASP A 500 -25.91 18.04 -35.23
C ASP A 500 -26.17 16.79 -34.38
N GLU A 501 -27.43 16.50 -34.03
CA GLU A 501 -27.82 15.30 -33.25
C GLU A 501 -27.74 14.01 -34.08
N MET A 502 -27.82 14.11 -35.40
CA MET A 502 -27.79 12.97 -36.32
C MET A 502 -26.37 12.61 -36.79
N GLN A 503 -25.33 13.38 -36.42
CA GLN A 503 -23.95 13.08 -36.78
C GLN A 503 -23.42 11.86 -36.02
N ALA A 504 -22.64 11.01 -36.72
CA ALA A 504 -21.97 9.86 -36.13
C ALA A 504 -20.71 10.26 -35.33
N GLU A 505 -20.12 11.40 -35.65
CA GLU A 505 -19.00 12.01 -34.91
C GLU A 505 -19.51 13.19 -34.07
N THR A 506 -18.77 13.56 -33.02
CA THR A 506 -19.10 14.70 -32.17
C THR A 506 -19.04 16.02 -32.97
N TRP A 507 -20.14 16.80 -32.95
CA TRP A 507 -20.23 18.11 -33.63
C TRP A 507 -19.42 19.23 -32.94
N TYR A 508 -18.82 18.96 -31.77
CA TYR A 508 -18.04 19.92 -30.98
C TYR A 508 -16.58 19.48 -30.84
N TYR A 509 -15.69 20.46 -30.65
CA TYR A 509 -14.27 20.20 -30.44
C TYR A 509 -14.02 19.57 -29.06
N VAL A 510 -13.34 18.42 -29.08
CA VAL A 510 -12.86 17.69 -27.91
C VAL A 510 -11.33 17.79 -27.86
N GLY A 511 -10.81 18.50 -26.87
CA GLY A 511 -9.37 18.52 -26.60
C GLY A 511 -8.89 17.22 -25.96
N GLU A 512 -7.58 16.96 -25.99
CA GLU A 512 -6.96 15.73 -25.44
C GLU A 512 -7.25 15.49 -23.95
N ASN A 513 -7.45 16.56 -23.18
CA ASN A 513 -7.75 16.50 -21.74
C ASN A 513 -9.22 16.83 -21.41
N ASP A 514 -10.09 16.97 -22.42
CA ASP A 514 -11.50 17.26 -22.20
C ASP A 514 -12.24 16.00 -21.73
N ILE A 515 -13.01 16.16 -20.67
CA ILE A 515 -13.76 15.06 -20.03
C ILE A 515 -15.20 15.50 -19.85
N PHE A 516 -16.12 14.66 -20.31
CA PHE A 516 -17.58 14.88 -20.25
C PHE A 516 -18.21 13.85 -19.29
N PRO A 517 -18.39 14.19 -18.01
CA PRO A 517 -18.89 13.24 -17.01
C PRO A 517 -20.28 12.68 -17.30
N GLU A 518 -21.08 13.38 -18.10
CA GLU A 518 -22.40 12.95 -18.55
C GLU A 518 -22.33 11.64 -19.36
N GLU A 519 -21.20 11.36 -20.02
CA GLU A 519 -21.03 10.16 -20.83
C GLU A 519 -20.67 8.92 -20.03
N PHE A 520 -20.15 9.07 -18.81
CA PHE A 520 -19.69 7.94 -18.00
C PHE A 520 -20.76 6.86 -17.85
N ILE A 521 -22.02 7.29 -17.67
CA ILE A 521 -23.17 6.40 -17.48
C ILE A 521 -23.49 5.49 -18.67
N ARG A 522 -22.98 5.81 -19.86
CA ARG A 522 -23.14 4.99 -21.08
C ARG A 522 -22.21 3.78 -21.05
N PHE A 523 -21.04 3.92 -20.42
CA PHE A 523 -20.00 2.89 -20.37
C PHE A 523 -20.08 2.02 -19.11
N LEU A 524 -20.85 2.44 -18.09
CA LEU A 524 -21.13 1.62 -16.92
C LEU A 524 -22.03 0.44 -17.32
N ALA A 525 -21.42 -0.70 -17.65
CA ALA A 525 -22.07 -1.96 -17.94
C ALA A 525 -22.76 -2.54 -16.69
N MET A 526 -23.90 -1.95 -16.31
CA MET A 526 -24.75 -2.36 -15.20
C MET A 526 -26.16 -2.62 -15.71
N ASN A 527 -26.87 -3.56 -15.07
CA ASN A 527 -28.31 -3.72 -15.30
C ASN A 527 -29.09 -2.48 -14.81
N ASP A 528 -30.33 -2.32 -15.28
CA ASP A 528 -31.15 -1.13 -14.99
C ASP A 528 -31.44 -0.95 -13.48
N GLU A 529 -31.47 -2.03 -12.70
CA GLU A 529 -31.70 -1.97 -11.26
C GLU A 529 -30.50 -1.38 -10.53
N LEU A 530 -29.30 -1.90 -10.79
CA LEU A 530 -28.04 -1.38 -10.23
C LEU A 530 -27.75 0.04 -10.70
N LYS A 531 -28.08 0.35 -11.96
CA LYS A 531 -27.95 1.70 -12.52
C LYS A 531 -28.84 2.71 -11.76
N ARG A 532 -30.06 2.33 -11.39
CA ARG A 532 -30.95 3.17 -10.56
C ARG A 532 -30.35 3.42 -9.18
N GLU A 533 -29.80 2.39 -8.53
CA GLU A 533 -29.13 2.56 -7.24
C GLU A 533 -27.88 3.43 -7.35
N PHE A 534 -27.04 3.26 -8.39
CA PHE A 534 -25.90 4.15 -8.63
C PHE A 534 -26.33 5.61 -8.77
N LEU A 535 -27.35 5.88 -9.59
CA LEU A 535 -27.86 7.24 -9.81
C LEU A 535 -28.45 7.87 -8.54
N LYS A 536 -29.06 7.06 -7.67
CA LYS A 536 -29.61 7.53 -6.38
C LYS A 536 -28.53 8.11 -5.46
N TYR A 537 -27.33 7.52 -5.44
CA TYR A 537 -26.25 7.94 -4.53
C TYR A 537 -25.16 8.80 -5.20
N HIS A 538 -24.95 8.62 -6.51
CA HIS A 538 -23.76 9.13 -7.20
C HIS A 538 -24.05 9.90 -8.49
N LYS A 539 -25.28 10.42 -8.67
CA LYS A 539 -25.61 11.31 -9.80
C LYS A 539 -24.67 12.52 -9.92
N ASP A 540 -24.09 12.98 -8.81
CA ASP A 540 -23.12 14.07 -8.80
C ASP A 540 -21.85 13.76 -9.61
N LEU A 541 -21.41 12.48 -9.68
CA LEU A 541 -20.26 12.07 -10.48
C LEU A 541 -20.46 12.29 -11.98
N LEU A 542 -21.72 12.40 -12.43
CA LEU A 542 -22.11 12.61 -13.83
C LEU A 542 -22.27 14.09 -14.18
N THR A 543 -21.73 15.00 -13.35
CA THR A 543 -21.82 16.45 -13.57
C THR A 543 -20.44 17.09 -13.59
N ALA A 544 -20.15 17.90 -14.61
CA ALA A 544 -18.90 18.67 -14.67
C ALA A 544 -18.69 19.54 -13.41
N LYS A 545 -19.78 20.09 -12.85
CA LYS A 545 -19.78 20.91 -11.63
C LYS A 545 -19.14 20.22 -10.42
N TYR A 546 -19.38 18.91 -10.22
CA TYR A 546 -18.75 18.17 -9.14
C TYR A 546 -17.22 18.17 -9.30
N TRP A 547 -16.75 17.80 -10.48
CA TRP A 547 -15.34 17.65 -10.78
C TRP A 547 -14.59 18.99 -10.78
N GLN A 548 -15.19 20.03 -11.35
CA GLN A 548 -14.65 21.40 -11.31
C GLN A 548 -14.50 21.91 -9.86
N ARG A 549 -15.44 21.59 -8.97
CA ARG A 549 -15.33 21.92 -7.55
C ARG A 549 -14.13 21.22 -6.91
N ILE A 550 -13.95 19.92 -7.15
CA ILE A 550 -12.82 19.15 -6.62
C ILE A 550 -11.49 19.66 -7.19
N LYS A 551 -11.42 19.91 -8.51
CA LYS A 551 -10.27 20.51 -9.18
C LYS A 551 -9.87 21.86 -8.55
N ASN A 552 -10.84 22.75 -8.33
CA ASN A 552 -10.58 24.05 -7.73
C ASN A 552 -10.08 23.95 -6.27
N GLN A 553 -10.53 22.95 -5.51
CA GLN A 553 -10.01 22.68 -4.16
C GLN A 553 -8.54 22.27 -4.21
N HIS A 554 -8.16 21.39 -5.14
CA HIS A 554 -6.75 21.01 -5.34
C HIS A 554 -5.87 22.18 -5.78
N LEU A 555 -6.36 23.02 -6.70
CA LEU A 555 -5.62 24.20 -7.16
C LEU A 555 -5.41 25.24 -6.05
N ARG A 556 -6.32 25.33 -5.07
CA ARG A 556 -6.16 26.15 -3.86
C ARG A 556 -5.21 25.54 -2.83
N GLY A 557 -4.88 24.25 -2.99
CA GLY A 557 -4.07 23.49 -2.03
C GLY A 557 -4.86 22.97 -0.83
N ASP A 558 -6.18 22.86 -0.94
CA ASP A 558 -7.04 22.31 0.11
C ASP A 558 -6.77 20.79 0.25
N ALA A 559 -6.31 20.36 1.43
CA ALA A 559 -6.11 18.94 1.70
C ALA A 559 -7.44 18.27 2.05
N MET A 560 -8.02 17.55 1.09
CA MET A 560 -9.19 16.72 1.31
C MET A 560 -8.80 15.38 1.96
N LEU A 561 -9.46 15.03 3.05
CA LEU A 561 -9.11 13.85 3.85
C LEU A 561 -9.98 12.65 3.48
N VAL A 562 -9.32 11.52 3.20
CA VAL A 562 -9.98 10.21 3.09
C VAL A 562 -9.61 9.39 4.33
N ILE A 563 -10.60 9.08 5.16
CA ILE A 563 -10.41 8.38 6.44
C ILE A 563 -10.73 6.90 6.25
N PRO A 564 -9.95 5.98 6.85
CA PRO A 564 -10.07 4.56 6.56
C PRO A 564 -11.30 3.85 7.14
N TYR A 565 -12.16 4.57 7.86
CA TYR A 565 -13.29 4.06 8.63
C TYR A 565 -14.32 5.16 8.84
N THR A 566 -15.53 4.75 9.21
CA THR A 566 -16.56 5.66 9.70
C THR A 566 -16.27 6.04 11.15
N SER A 567 -16.13 7.35 11.42
CA SER A 567 -16.01 7.83 12.79
C SER A 567 -17.26 7.47 13.59
N HIS A 568 -17.06 6.74 14.69
CA HIS A 568 -18.15 6.20 15.50
C HIS A 568 -18.10 6.68 16.97
N LEU A 569 -17.04 7.39 17.38
CA LEU A 569 -16.92 7.97 18.72
C LEU A 569 -17.08 9.49 18.73
N SER A 570 -16.90 10.16 17.59
CA SER A 570 -16.99 11.61 17.48
C SER A 570 -18.34 12.16 17.03
N GLN A 571 -19.31 11.30 16.73
CA GLN A 571 -20.66 11.74 16.35
C GLN A 571 -21.50 12.11 17.57
N LYS A 572 -21.89 13.40 17.69
CA LYS A 572 -23.23 13.72 18.21
C LYS A 572 -24.21 12.98 17.29
N LYS A 573 -25.10 12.15 17.87
CA LYS A 573 -26.19 11.47 17.16
C LYS A 573 -26.81 12.40 16.11
N VAL A 574 -26.50 12.19 14.83
CA VAL A 574 -27.41 12.55 13.76
C VAL A 574 -28.09 11.25 13.41
N SER A 575 -29.29 11.08 13.98
CA SER A 575 -30.21 10.02 13.60
C SER A 575 -30.49 10.13 12.10
N ARG A 576 -29.77 9.36 11.28
CA ARG A 576 -30.32 8.96 9.98
C ARG A 576 -31.28 7.82 10.28
N LYS A 577 -32.56 8.16 10.33
CA LYS A 577 -33.62 7.16 10.20
C LYS A 577 -33.43 6.49 8.84
N ILE A 578 -33.37 5.17 8.87
CA ILE A 578 -33.45 4.27 7.71
C ILE A 578 -34.78 4.53 6.99
#